data_AF-A0A1E8F1L5-F1
#
_entry.id   AF-A0A1E8F1L5-F1
#
_cell.length_a   1.000
_cell.length_b   1.000
_cell.length_c   1.000
_cell.angle_alpha   90.00
_cell.angle_beta   90.00
_cell.angle_gamma   90.00
#
_symmetry.space_group_name_H-M   'P 1'
#
loop_
_entity.id
_entity.type
_entity.pdbx_description
1 polymer ?
#
loop_
_entity_poly.entity_id
_entity_poly.type
_entity_poly.pdbx_seq_one_letter_code
_entity_poly.pdbx_strand_id
1 'polypeptide(L)'
;MLNLIMKDLRIMKKSLLYFLIPITLIIIFVLYKMPFDAYFQYLAAYLFIVFYMTCFSFISMENYKSVKEAVVVNSFPVKRKDLVVLEYLMLIVYNVIFAFVAILETNILKLVGVKGGEVATLEILIMSLLISLIYFSIYIPFSIKNFGKTNRINVFMYVFMFCLPQILKKFVGTKIGQKFIMVIGGISNPHIVILGILVLGILMFMMSFFTSVKIYENIDF
;
A
#
# COMPACT_ATOMS: atom_id res chain seq x y z
N MET A 1 -16.19 -16.16 -3.64
CA MET A 1 -15.15 -15.14 -3.37
C MET A 1 -15.61 -13.71 -3.60
N LEU A 2 -16.23 -13.36 -4.75
CA LEU A 2 -16.73 -11.99 -5.01
C LEU A 2 -17.67 -11.46 -3.91
N ASN A 3 -18.56 -12.28 -3.37
CA ASN A 3 -19.44 -11.89 -2.26
C ASN A 3 -18.67 -11.53 -0.98
N LEU A 4 -17.50 -12.13 -0.73
CA LEU A 4 -16.64 -11.82 0.41
C LEU A 4 -15.94 -10.47 0.20
N ILE A 5 -15.42 -10.23 -1.00
CA ILE A 5 -14.84 -8.92 -1.38
C ILE A 5 -15.89 -7.81 -1.23
N MET A 6 -17.10 -8.03 -1.74
CA MET A 6 -18.17 -7.04 -1.69
C MET A 6 -18.64 -6.78 -0.24
N LYS A 7 -18.64 -7.81 0.62
CA LYS A 7 -18.90 -7.66 2.06
C LYS A 7 -17.84 -6.76 2.70
N ASP A 8 -16.56 -7.05 2.45
CA ASP A 8 -15.44 -6.31 3.03
C ASP A 8 -15.42 -4.85 2.55
N LEU A 9 -15.71 -4.59 1.27
CA LEU A 9 -15.90 -3.23 0.75
C LEU A 9 -17.08 -2.50 1.38
N ARG A 10 -18.19 -3.20 1.66
CA ARG A 10 -19.37 -2.60 2.31
C ARG A 10 -19.07 -2.18 3.74
N ILE A 11 -18.33 -3.01 4.48
CA ILE A 11 -17.84 -2.69 5.83
C ILE A 11 -16.90 -1.48 5.76
N MET A 12 -15.98 -1.48 4.78
CA MET A 12 -15.01 -0.41 4.64
C MET A 12 -15.61 0.88 4.06
N LYS A 13 -16.81 0.90 3.49
CA LYS A 13 -17.39 2.11 2.86
C LYS A 13 -17.33 3.35 3.77
N LYS A 14 -17.56 3.20 5.08
CA LYS A 14 -17.44 4.30 6.05
C LYS A 14 -15.98 4.70 6.29
N SER A 15 -15.09 3.71 6.49
CA SER A 15 -13.66 3.93 6.70
C SER A 15 -12.96 4.53 5.46
N LEU A 16 -13.31 4.07 4.26
CA LEU A 16 -12.90 4.65 2.98
C LEU A 16 -13.22 6.13 2.91
N LEU A 17 -14.44 6.52 3.29
CA LEU A 17 -14.86 7.92 3.28
C LEU A 17 -14.01 8.77 4.23
N TYR A 18 -13.67 8.24 5.41
CA TYR A 18 -12.77 8.90 6.35
C TYR A 18 -11.33 9.04 5.84
N PHE A 19 -10.85 8.13 4.98
CA PHE A 19 -9.52 8.20 4.39
C PHE A 19 -9.46 9.02 3.10
N LEU A 20 -10.57 9.17 2.37
CA LEU A 20 -10.66 10.01 1.17
C LEU A 20 -10.50 11.50 1.49
N ILE A 21 -11.10 11.99 2.59
CA ILE A 21 -10.99 13.39 3.00
C ILE A 21 -9.54 13.84 3.25
N PRO A 22 -8.72 13.14 4.07
CA PRO A 22 -7.34 13.54 4.28
C PRO A 22 -6.47 13.40 3.03
N ILE A 23 -6.74 12.46 2.12
CA ILE A 23 -6.08 12.41 0.81
C ILE A 23 -6.25 13.74 0.09
N THR A 24 -7.51 14.21 0.00
CA THR A 24 -7.80 15.45 -0.74
C THR A 24 -7.13 16.66 -0.10
N LEU A 25 -7.14 16.76 1.22
CA LEU A 25 -6.49 17.86 1.93
C LEU A 25 -4.96 17.85 1.77
N ILE A 26 -4.34 16.66 1.80
CA ILE A 26 -2.90 16.53 1.64
C ILE A 26 -2.46 16.82 0.20
N ILE A 27 -3.23 16.36 -0.81
CA ILE A 27 -2.95 16.65 -2.22
C ILE A 27 -3.02 18.16 -2.46
N ILE A 28 -4.06 18.82 -1.97
CA ILE A 28 -4.17 20.29 -2.03
C ILE A 28 -2.97 20.95 -1.32
N PHE A 29 -2.60 20.50 -0.12
CA PHE A 29 -1.43 21.04 0.59
C PHE A 29 -0.13 20.91 -0.22
N VAL A 30 0.12 19.75 -0.83
CA VAL A 30 1.31 19.50 -1.66
C VAL A 30 1.37 20.47 -2.85
N LEU A 31 0.23 20.70 -3.52
CA LEU A 31 0.13 21.61 -4.66
C LEU A 31 0.44 23.07 -4.29
N TYR A 32 0.07 23.52 -3.09
CA TYR A 32 0.25 24.91 -2.67
C TYR A 32 1.59 25.23 -2.00
N LYS A 33 2.26 24.24 -1.38
CA LYS A 33 3.48 24.44 -0.59
C LYS A 33 4.77 24.02 -1.28
N MET A 34 4.72 23.16 -2.30
CA MET A 34 5.93 22.70 -2.99
C MET A 34 6.37 23.68 -4.08
N PRO A 35 7.69 23.87 -4.28
CA PRO A 35 8.19 24.68 -5.39
C PRO A 35 7.78 24.06 -6.73
N PHE A 36 7.39 24.92 -7.68
CA PHE A 36 6.82 24.51 -8.97
C PHE A 36 7.78 23.70 -9.85
N ASP A 37 9.10 23.78 -9.64
CA ASP A 37 10.12 23.17 -10.51
C ASP A 37 10.51 21.72 -10.17
N ALA A 38 9.89 21.10 -9.17
CA ALA A 38 10.34 19.80 -8.66
C ALA A 38 9.40 18.64 -9.02
N TYR A 39 9.29 18.29 -10.31
CA TYR A 39 8.50 17.14 -10.81
C TYR A 39 8.65 15.87 -9.94
N PHE A 40 9.90 15.50 -9.62
CA PHE A 40 10.19 14.31 -8.80
C PHE A 40 9.67 14.41 -7.36
N GLN A 41 9.52 15.62 -6.80
CA GLN A 41 8.99 15.81 -5.44
C GLN A 41 7.46 15.60 -5.43
N TYR A 42 6.75 16.09 -6.44
CA TYR A 42 5.31 15.82 -6.60
C TYR A 42 5.03 14.33 -6.78
N LEU A 43 5.78 13.67 -7.68
CA LEU A 43 5.66 12.23 -7.90
C LEU A 43 5.88 11.43 -6.60
N ALA A 44 6.93 11.75 -5.86
CA ALA A 44 7.24 11.10 -4.59
C ALA A 44 6.14 11.35 -3.54
N ALA A 45 5.62 12.58 -3.46
CA ALA A 45 4.54 12.91 -2.53
C ALA A 45 3.28 12.10 -2.81
N TYR A 46 2.81 12.06 -4.06
CA TYR A 46 1.63 11.27 -4.44
C TYR A 46 1.83 9.78 -4.19
N LEU A 47 3.00 9.25 -4.53
CA LEU A 47 3.36 7.87 -4.29
C LEU A 47 3.25 7.50 -2.81
N PHE A 48 3.80 8.32 -1.91
CA PHE A 48 3.73 8.04 -0.48
C PHE A 48 2.32 8.24 0.09
N ILE A 49 1.55 9.20 -0.42
CA ILE A 49 0.13 9.38 -0.03
C ILE A 49 -0.67 8.11 -0.34
N VAL A 50 -0.59 7.61 -1.58
CA VAL A 50 -1.31 6.39 -2.00
C VAL A 50 -0.85 5.18 -1.18
N PHE A 51 0.47 5.04 -0.99
CA PHE A 51 1.03 3.96 -0.17
C PHE A 51 0.49 4.02 1.27
N TYR A 52 0.57 5.17 1.93
CA TYR A 52 0.12 5.32 3.32
C TYR A 52 -1.36 5.01 3.48
N MET A 53 -2.20 5.50 2.56
CA MET A 53 -3.65 5.33 2.65
C MET A 53 -4.08 3.88 2.40
N THR A 54 -3.39 3.20 1.49
CA THR A 54 -3.52 1.75 1.31
C THR A 54 -3.20 1.04 2.62
N CYS A 55 -2.10 1.41 3.28
CA CYS A 55 -1.69 0.80 4.54
C CYS A 55 -2.68 1.07 5.68
N PHE A 56 -3.10 2.31 5.87
CA PHE A 56 -4.06 2.66 6.91
C PHE A 56 -5.41 1.97 6.72
N SER A 57 -5.88 1.86 5.49
CA SER A 57 -7.14 1.18 5.19
C SER A 57 -7.05 -0.31 5.48
N PHE A 58 -5.93 -0.94 5.11
CA PHE A 58 -5.67 -2.34 5.43
C PHE A 58 -5.64 -2.58 6.95
N ILE A 59 -4.89 -1.76 7.69
CA ILE A 59 -4.77 -1.87 9.16
C ILE A 59 -6.12 -1.61 9.85
N SER A 60 -6.89 -0.64 9.36
CA SER A 60 -8.21 -0.33 9.93
C SER A 60 -9.16 -1.50 9.74
N MET A 61 -9.09 -2.18 8.60
CA MET A 61 -9.87 -3.38 8.33
C MET A 61 -9.46 -4.55 9.24
N GLU A 62 -8.16 -4.75 9.46
CA GLU A 62 -7.64 -5.77 10.37
C GLU A 62 -8.10 -5.53 11.81
N ASN A 63 -8.05 -4.28 12.29
CA ASN A 63 -8.54 -3.92 13.62
C ASN A 63 -10.07 -4.02 13.74
N TYR A 64 -10.81 -3.83 12.65
CA TYR A 64 -12.27 -3.95 12.64
C TYR A 64 -12.71 -5.42 12.74
N LYS A 65 -11.93 -6.36 12.19
CA LYS A 65 -12.11 -7.80 12.39
C LYS A 65 -11.85 -8.14 13.87
N SER A 66 -12.83 -7.90 14.72
CA SER A 66 -12.77 -8.30 16.12
C SER A 66 -12.63 -9.83 16.22
N VAL A 67 -12.10 -10.32 17.35
CA VAL A 67 -12.03 -11.77 17.64
C VAL A 67 -13.41 -12.45 17.46
N LYS A 68 -14.50 -11.74 17.73
CA LYS A 68 -15.88 -12.22 17.54
C LYS A 68 -16.25 -12.41 16.06
N GLU A 69 -15.84 -11.49 15.18
CA GLU A 69 -16.08 -11.67 13.74
C GLU A 69 -15.23 -12.79 13.15
N ALA A 70 -14.01 -12.99 13.66
CA ALA A 70 -13.18 -14.12 13.23
C ALA A 70 -13.78 -15.47 13.61
N VAL A 71 -14.34 -15.61 14.82
CA VAL A 71 -15.07 -16.82 15.24
C VAL A 71 -16.31 -17.04 14.36
N VAL A 72 -17.04 -15.99 14.02
CA VAL A 72 -18.22 -16.08 13.13
C VAL A 72 -17.83 -16.39 11.68
N VAL A 73 -16.72 -15.86 11.18
CA VAL A 73 -16.25 -16.17 9.82
C VAL A 73 -15.71 -17.61 9.75
N ASN A 74 -15.04 -18.09 10.81
CA ASN A 74 -14.57 -19.46 10.92
C ASN A 74 -15.68 -20.49 11.16
N SER A 75 -16.88 -20.07 11.57
CA SER A 75 -18.04 -20.96 11.67
C SER A 75 -18.78 -21.16 10.33
N PHE A 76 -18.44 -20.37 9.30
CA PHE A 76 -18.89 -20.65 7.94
C PHE A 76 -17.98 -21.69 7.26
N PRO A 77 -18.50 -22.52 6.33
CA PRO A 77 -17.72 -23.51 5.59
C PRO A 77 -16.88 -22.85 4.48
N VAL A 78 -16.04 -21.88 4.86
CA VAL A 78 -15.11 -21.18 3.97
C VAL A 78 -13.72 -21.78 4.16
N LYS A 79 -13.02 -22.08 3.06
CA LYS A 79 -11.65 -22.61 3.15
C LYS A 79 -10.73 -21.53 3.70
N ARG A 80 -9.86 -21.90 4.65
CA ARG A 80 -8.84 -21.02 5.25
C ARG A 80 -7.98 -20.31 4.20
N LYS A 81 -7.60 -21.02 3.14
CA LYS A 81 -6.90 -20.46 1.97
C LYS A 81 -7.66 -19.28 1.33
N ASP A 82 -8.98 -19.36 1.22
CA ASP A 82 -9.79 -18.31 0.58
C ASP A 82 -9.84 -17.04 1.42
N LEU A 83 -9.74 -17.15 2.75
CA LEU A 83 -9.62 -16.00 3.65
C LEU A 83 -8.27 -15.30 3.48
N VAL A 84 -7.18 -16.06 3.34
CA VAL A 84 -5.85 -15.49 3.07
C VAL A 84 -5.82 -14.85 1.68
N VAL A 85 -6.38 -15.50 0.66
CA VAL A 85 -6.49 -14.91 -0.70
C VAL A 85 -7.21 -13.57 -0.66
N LEU A 86 -8.30 -13.49 0.12
CA LEU A 86 -9.07 -12.27 0.27
C LEU A 86 -8.22 -11.13 0.83
N GLU A 87 -7.44 -11.36 1.88
CA GLU A 87 -6.57 -10.33 2.48
C GLU A 87 -5.54 -9.80 1.48
N TYR A 88 -4.87 -10.69 0.74
CA TYR A 88 -3.90 -10.29 -0.28
C TYR A 88 -4.56 -9.52 -1.44
N LEU A 89 -5.79 -9.89 -1.82
CA LEU A 89 -6.52 -9.22 -2.91
C LEU A 89 -7.04 -7.84 -2.49
N MET A 90 -7.54 -7.70 -1.26
CA MET A 90 -8.05 -6.42 -0.75
C MET A 90 -6.99 -5.32 -0.74
N LEU A 91 -5.73 -5.67 -0.51
CA LEU A 91 -4.59 -4.75 -0.65
C LEU A 91 -4.49 -4.16 -2.06
N ILE A 92 -4.58 -5.00 -3.08
CA ILE A 92 -4.48 -4.56 -4.48
C ILE A 92 -5.67 -3.64 -4.79
N VAL A 93 -6.86 -4.02 -4.33
CA VAL A 93 -8.08 -3.21 -4.50
C VAL A 93 -7.93 -1.83 -3.86
N TYR A 94 -7.43 -1.75 -2.63
CA TYR A 94 -7.23 -0.46 -1.95
C TYR A 94 -6.20 0.41 -2.65
N ASN A 95 -5.09 -0.17 -3.09
CA ASN A 95 -4.06 0.58 -3.83
C ASN A 95 -4.62 1.18 -5.12
N VAL A 96 -5.36 0.38 -5.90
CA VAL A 96 -6.00 0.83 -7.15
C VAL A 96 -7.02 1.94 -6.88
N ILE A 97 -7.85 1.80 -5.85
CA ILE A 97 -8.83 2.85 -5.48
C ILE A 97 -8.12 4.16 -5.15
N PHE A 98 -7.10 4.14 -4.29
CA PHE A 98 -6.42 5.37 -3.87
C PHE A 98 -5.57 5.99 -4.96
N ALA A 99 -4.92 5.18 -5.80
CA ALA A 99 -4.22 5.68 -6.98
C ALA A 99 -5.21 6.37 -7.94
N PHE A 100 -6.36 5.75 -8.20
CA PHE A 100 -7.38 6.32 -9.07
C PHE A 100 -7.95 7.63 -8.51
N VAL A 101 -8.19 7.70 -7.21
CA VAL A 101 -8.62 8.93 -6.52
C VAL A 101 -7.58 10.03 -6.69
N ALA A 102 -6.29 9.75 -6.48
CA ALA A 102 -5.22 10.75 -6.64
C ALA A 102 -5.12 11.25 -8.10
N ILE A 103 -5.27 10.35 -9.09
CA ILE A 103 -5.30 10.71 -10.51
C ILE A 103 -6.51 11.59 -10.82
N LEU A 104 -7.71 11.19 -10.40
CA LEU A 104 -8.92 11.99 -10.63
C LEU A 104 -8.83 13.36 -9.98
N GLU A 105 -8.40 13.41 -8.73
CA GLU A 105 -8.32 14.67 -7.98
C GLU A 105 -7.34 15.65 -8.63
N THR A 106 -6.12 15.22 -8.94
CA THR A 106 -5.13 16.09 -9.58
C THR A 106 -5.57 16.58 -10.96
N ASN A 107 -6.29 15.74 -11.72
CA ASN A 107 -6.91 16.15 -12.99
C ASN A 107 -8.02 17.20 -12.78
N ILE A 108 -8.91 16.99 -11.80
CA ILE A 108 -9.98 17.95 -11.48
C ILE A 108 -9.39 19.30 -11.04
N LEU A 109 -8.36 19.29 -10.19
CA LEU A 109 -7.71 20.52 -9.71
C LEU A 109 -7.05 21.30 -10.86
N LYS A 110 -6.43 20.60 -11.82
CA LYS A 110 -5.89 21.21 -13.03
C LYS A 110 -6.99 21.83 -13.91
N LEU A 111 -8.14 21.14 -14.06
CA LEU A 111 -9.29 21.64 -14.82
C LEU A 111 -9.92 22.89 -14.19
N VAL A 112 -9.95 22.97 -12.85
CA VAL A 112 -10.47 24.14 -12.10
C VAL A 112 -9.46 25.31 -12.10
N GLY A 113 -8.29 25.13 -12.69
CA GLY A 113 -7.28 26.19 -12.83
C GLY A 113 -6.48 26.44 -11.55
N VAL A 114 -6.42 25.46 -10.64
CA VAL A 114 -5.52 25.52 -9.48
C VAL A 114 -4.09 25.52 -10.01
N LYS A 115 -3.38 26.62 -9.75
CA LYS A 115 -1.98 26.78 -10.15
C LYS A 115 -1.10 26.02 -9.17
N GLY A 116 -0.34 25.04 -9.66
CA GLY A 116 0.63 24.29 -8.86
C GLY A 116 0.57 22.80 -9.15
N GLY A 117 1.72 22.16 -8.96
CA GLY A 117 1.97 20.73 -9.11
C GLY A 117 1.65 20.09 -10.47
N GLU A 118 2.05 18.84 -10.55
CA GLU A 118 1.95 18.00 -11.75
C GLU A 118 0.79 17.01 -11.63
N VAL A 119 0.23 16.63 -12.77
CA VAL A 119 -0.89 15.66 -12.78
C VAL A 119 -0.35 14.30 -12.39
N ALA A 120 -1.04 13.62 -11.47
CA ALA A 120 -0.70 12.26 -11.11
C ALA A 120 -0.87 11.34 -12.35
N THR A 121 0.20 10.65 -12.73
CA THR A 121 0.22 9.71 -13.86
C THR A 121 -0.07 8.28 -13.39
N LEU A 122 -0.33 7.38 -14.35
CA LEU A 122 -0.48 5.93 -14.08
C LEU A 122 0.79 5.30 -13.48
N GLU A 123 1.95 5.96 -13.58
CA GLU A 123 3.19 5.52 -12.96
C GLU A 123 3.06 5.47 -11.43
N ILE A 124 2.27 6.39 -10.84
CA ILE A 124 2.04 6.41 -9.39
C ILE A 124 1.35 5.13 -8.95
N LEU A 125 0.38 4.63 -9.72
CA LEU A 125 -0.30 3.36 -9.42
C LEU A 125 0.70 2.20 -9.39
N ILE A 126 1.56 2.10 -10.41
CA ILE A 126 2.53 1.01 -10.52
C ILE A 126 3.54 1.08 -9.37
N MET A 127 4.07 2.27 -9.09
CA MET A 127 5.09 2.49 -8.08
C MET A 127 4.54 2.35 -6.65
N SER A 128 3.31 2.81 -6.39
CA SER A 128 2.64 2.60 -5.11
C SER A 128 2.34 1.13 -4.88
N LEU A 129 1.85 0.43 -5.91
CA LEU A 129 1.59 -1.00 -5.85
C LEU A 129 2.87 -1.78 -5.56
N LEU A 130 3.97 -1.43 -6.22
CA LEU A 130 5.30 -1.99 -5.99
C LEU A 130 5.73 -1.94 -4.53
N ILE A 131 5.69 -0.74 -3.93
CA ILE A 131 6.09 -0.54 -2.53
C ILE A 131 5.13 -1.28 -1.60
N SER A 132 3.82 -1.26 -1.89
CA SER A 132 2.83 -2.03 -1.14
C SER A 132 3.10 -3.53 -1.21
N LEU A 133 3.38 -4.11 -2.38
CA LEU A 133 3.67 -5.54 -2.52
C LEU A 133 4.87 -5.96 -1.65
N ILE A 134 5.95 -5.17 -1.68
CA ILE A 134 7.15 -5.45 -0.87
C ILE A 134 6.82 -5.33 0.62
N TYR A 135 6.23 -4.23 1.07
CA TYR A 135 5.91 -4.00 2.48
C TYR A 135 4.99 -5.11 3.03
N PHE A 136 3.92 -5.41 2.30
CA PHE A 136 2.92 -6.36 2.75
C PHE A 136 3.32 -7.82 2.58
N SER A 137 4.26 -8.13 1.69
CA SER A 137 4.89 -9.45 1.65
C SER A 137 5.52 -9.82 2.99
N ILE A 138 5.99 -8.83 3.75
CA ILE A 138 6.55 -9.05 5.07
C ILE A 138 5.45 -8.90 6.13
N TYR A 139 4.61 -7.88 6.05
CA TYR A 139 3.58 -7.59 7.08
C TYR A 139 2.54 -8.70 7.25
N ILE A 140 1.93 -9.20 6.17
CA ILE A 140 0.75 -10.09 6.25
C ILE A 140 1.06 -11.41 6.97
N PRO A 141 2.17 -12.13 6.68
CA PRO A 141 2.52 -13.35 7.43
C PRO A 141 2.64 -13.13 8.95
N PHE A 142 3.18 -11.99 9.38
CA PHE A 142 3.31 -11.66 10.80
C PHE A 142 1.97 -11.27 11.43
N SER A 143 1.13 -10.55 10.70
CA SER A 143 -0.24 -10.23 11.11
C SER A 143 -1.05 -11.50 11.34
N ILE A 144 -1.10 -12.39 10.35
CA ILE A 144 -1.83 -13.66 10.40
C ILE A 144 -1.32 -14.55 11.55
N LYS A 145 0.00 -14.67 11.72
CA LYS A 145 0.60 -15.48 12.80
C LYS A 145 0.14 -15.05 14.19
N ASN A 146 -0.14 -13.76 14.39
CA ASN A 146 -0.40 -13.19 15.71
C ASN A 146 -1.87 -12.76 15.87
N PHE A 147 -2.77 -13.41 15.13
CA PHE A 147 -4.19 -13.14 15.12
C PHE A 147 -4.75 -13.01 16.55
N GLY A 148 -5.35 -11.86 16.87
CA GLY A 148 -6.00 -11.61 18.17
C GLY A 148 -5.07 -11.18 19.32
N LYS A 149 -3.77 -10.98 19.11
CA LYS A 149 -2.84 -10.45 20.14
C LYS A 149 -2.25 -9.10 19.72
N THR A 150 -2.14 -8.16 20.65
CA THR A 150 -1.43 -6.88 20.43
C THR A 150 0.04 -7.16 20.18
N ASN A 151 0.44 -7.09 18.92
CA ASN A 151 1.73 -7.60 18.50
C ASN A 151 2.77 -6.48 18.40
N ARG A 152 3.87 -6.61 19.16
CA ARG A 152 5.02 -5.68 19.10
C ARG A 152 5.59 -5.56 17.68
N ILE A 153 5.48 -6.63 16.89
CA ILE A 153 5.93 -6.65 15.49
C ILE A 153 5.04 -5.75 14.63
N ASN A 154 3.72 -5.73 14.81
CA ASN A 154 2.83 -4.86 14.04
C ASN A 154 3.13 -3.38 14.35
N VAL A 155 3.37 -3.05 15.62
CA VAL A 155 3.79 -1.70 16.02
C VAL A 155 5.11 -1.31 15.36
N PHE A 156 6.10 -2.21 15.35
CA PHE A 156 7.37 -1.98 14.65
C PHE A 156 7.15 -1.75 13.15
N MET A 157 6.28 -2.54 12.51
CA MET A 157 5.95 -2.38 11.09
C MET A 157 5.24 -1.06 10.80
N TYR A 158 4.41 -0.56 11.71
CA TYR A 158 3.77 0.75 11.56
C TYR A 158 4.79 1.88 11.69
N VAL A 159 5.69 1.81 12.68
CA VAL A 159 6.78 2.79 12.82
C VAL A 159 7.68 2.76 11.58
N PHE A 160 8.03 1.56 11.10
CA PHE A 160 8.84 1.38 9.91
C PHE A 160 8.19 2.00 8.67
N MET A 161 6.87 1.83 8.50
CA MET A 161 6.08 2.47 7.44
C MET A 161 6.22 4.00 7.47
N PHE A 162 6.06 4.67 8.62
CA PHE A 162 6.22 6.13 8.70
C PHE A 162 7.66 6.59 8.48
N CYS A 163 8.65 5.82 8.91
CA CYS A 163 10.06 6.16 8.72
C CYS A 163 10.57 5.92 7.29
N LEU A 164 9.84 5.14 6.47
CA LEU A 164 10.26 4.67 5.16
C LEU A 164 10.74 5.79 4.20
N PRO A 165 10.04 6.94 4.04
CA PRO A 165 10.53 8.03 3.18
C PRO A 165 11.84 8.63 3.68
N GLN A 166 12.01 8.77 4.99
CA GLN A 166 13.22 9.33 5.58
C GLN A 166 14.40 8.37 5.46
N ILE A 167 14.15 7.06 5.63
CA ILE A 167 15.14 6.02 5.41
C ILE A 167 15.61 6.04 3.95
N LEU A 168 14.67 6.09 2.99
CA LEU A 168 14.98 6.16 1.56
C LEU A 168 15.77 7.42 1.22
N LYS A 169 15.36 8.59 1.72
CA LYS A 169 16.07 9.86 1.53
C LYS A 169 17.51 9.79 2.05
N LYS A 170 17.72 9.25 3.24
CA LYS A 170 19.07 9.07 3.82
C LYS A 170 19.89 8.04 3.05
N PHE A 171 19.27 6.94 2.61
CA PHE A 171 19.93 5.89 1.86
C PHE A 171 20.53 6.43 0.55
N VAL A 172 19.74 7.21 -0.21
CA VAL A 172 20.17 7.88 -1.45
C VAL A 172 21.40 8.78 -1.22
N GLY A 173 21.51 9.43 -0.06
CA GLY A 173 22.65 10.27 0.29
C GLY A 173 23.92 9.53 0.71
N THR A 174 23.87 8.21 0.89
CA THR A 174 25.05 7.42 1.27
C THR A 174 25.88 7.00 0.05
N LYS A 175 27.18 6.71 0.25
CA LYS A 175 28.06 6.17 -0.81
C LYS A 175 27.51 4.88 -1.44
N ILE A 176 26.85 4.04 -0.65
CA ILE A 176 26.22 2.80 -1.11
C ILE A 176 24.99 3.12 -1.96
N GLY A 177 24.13 4.02 -1.50
CA GLY A 177 22.96 4.46 -2.26
C GLY A 177 23.33 5.11 -3.59
N GLN A 178 24.36 5.96 -3.62
CA GLN A 178 24.85 6.56 -4.87
C GLN A 178 25.36 5.50 -5.85
N LYS A 179 26.11 4.48 -5.39
CA LYS A 179 26.50 3.35 -6.24
C LYS A 179 25.29 2.60 -6.78
N PHE A 180 24.27 2.36 -5.95
CA PHE A 180 23.01 1.74 -6.37
C PHE A 180 22.31 2.54 -7.46
N ILE A 181 22.22 3.87 -7.30
CA ILE A 181 21.61 4.77 -8.28
C ILE A 181 22.41 4.78 -9.57
N MET A 182 23.75 4.73 -9.52
CA MET A 182 24.59 4.65 -10.72
C MET A 182 24.39 3.33 -11.48
N VAL A 183 24.28 2.20 -10.77
CA VAL A 183 24.00 0.89 -11.39
C VAL A 183 22.62 0.90 -12.06
N ILE A 184 21.62 1.44 -11.38
CA ILE A 184 20.26 1.56 -11.91
C ILE A 184 20.19 2.56 -13.08
N GLY A 185 20.86 3.70 -12.96
CA GLY A 185 20.92 4.74 -13.97
C GLY A 185 21.79 4.39 -15.18
N GLY A 186 22.65 3.37 -15.08
CA GLY A 186 23.38 2.80 -16.21
C GLY A 186 22.50 1.98 -17.15
N ILE A 187 21.25 1.70 -16.76
CA ILE A 187 20.27 1.01 -17.61
C ILE A 187 19.57 2.07 -18.46
N SER A 188 19.71 1.94 -19.79
CA SER A 188 19.26 2.93 -20.77
C SER A 188 17.75 3.16 -20.81
N ASN A 189 16.94 2.25 -20.26
CA ASN A 189 15.50 2.42 -20.15
C ASN A 189 15.01 2.23 -18.69
N PRO A 190 14.50 3.30 -18.03
CA PRO A 190 14.02 3.22 -16.65
C PRO A 190 12.81 2.30 -16.48
N HIS A 191 12.01 2.09 -17.53
CA HIS A 191 10.85 1.20 -17.47
C HIS A 191 11.26 -0.28 -17.31
N ILE A 192 12.43 -0.68 -17.83
CA ILE A 192 12.96 -2.04 -17.65
C ILE A 192 13.29 -2.28 -16.17
N VAL A 193 13.85 -1.28 -15.50
CA VAL A 193 14.15 -1.35 -14.06
C VAL A 193 12.87 -1.49 -13.26
N ILE A 194 11.88 -0.64 -13.52
CA ILE A 194 10.58 -0.69 -12.84
C ILE A 194 9.91 -2.06 -13.05
N LEU A 195 9.91 -2.58 -14.27
CA LEU A 195 9.39 -3.92 -14.58
C LEU A 195 10.15 -5.02 -13.81
N GLY A 196 11.48 -4.96 -13.77
CA GLY A 196 12.29 -5.93 -13.03
C GLY A 196 11.97 -5.96 -11.54
N ILE A 197 11.86 -4.77 -10.92
CA ILE A 197 11.47 -4.65 -9.50
C ILE A 197 10.03 -5.14 -9.32
N LEU A 198 9.13 -4.91 -10.27
CA LEU A 198 7.74 -5.35 -10.20
C LEU A 198 7.62 -6.87 -10.21
N VAL A 199 8.36 -7.55 -11.09
CA VAL A 199 8.43 -9.01 -11.12
C VAL A 199 8.97 -9.53 -9.78
N LEU A 200 10.04 -8.94 -9.25
CA LEU A 200 10.57 -9.32 -7.93
C LEU A 200 9.55 -9.11 -6.81
N GLY A 201 8.84 -7.98 -6.81
CA GLY A 201 7.79 -7.68 -5.83
C GLY A 201 6.65 -8.69 -5.88
N ILE A 202 6.20 -9.08 -7.07
CA ILE A 202 5.17 -10.12 -7.25
C ILE A 202 5.68 -11.47 -6.73
N LEU A 203 6.92 -11.86 -7.04
CA LEU A 203 7.50 -13.11 -6.56
C LEU A 203 7.56 -13.15 -5.02
N MET A 204 8.02 -12.06 -4.38
CA MET A 204 8.01 -11.92 -2.93
C MET A 204 6.59 -12.03 -2.36
N PHE A 205 5.62 -11.37 -2.99
CA PHE A 205 4.23 -11.39 -2.57
C PHE A 205 3.61 -12.78 -2.70
N MET A 206 3.94 -13.54 -3.74
CA MET A 206 3.51 -14.93 -3.89
C MET A 206 4.15 -15.86 -2.86
N MET A 207 5.46 -15.73 -2.61
CA MET A 207 6.13 -16.49 -1.55
C MET A 207 5.50 -16.21 -0.18
N SER A 208 5.21 -14.95 0.10
CA SER A 208 4.49 -14.51 1.29
C SER A 208 3.10 -15.12 1.39
N PHE A 209 2.35 -15.20 0.29
CA PHE A 209 1.04 -15.82 0.28
C PHE A 209 1.11 -17.30 0.70
N PHE A 210 2.04 -18.07 0.14
CA PHE A 210 2.19 -19.49 0.51
C PHE A 210 2.58 -19.68 1.97
N THR A 211 3.47 -18.83 2.51
CA THR A 211 3.83 -18.89 3.94
C THR A 211 2.65 -18.53 4.82
N SER A 212 1.88 -17.51 4.47
CA SER A 212 0.65 -17.09 5.17
C SER A 212 -0.42 -18.17 5.21
N VAL A 213 -0.68 -18.87 4.10
CA VAL A 213 -1.63 -20.00 4.07
C VAL A 213 -1.17 -21.10 5.03
N LYS A 214 0.10 -21.48 4.97
CA LYS A 214 0.66 -22.51 5.85
C LYS A 214 0.59 -22.09 7.32
N ILE A 215 0.83 -20.82 7.64
CA ILE A 215 0.69 -20.32 9.01
C ILE A 215 -0.76 -20.41 9.46
N TYR A 216 -1.71 -19.92 8.66
CA TYR A 216 -3.13 -19.85 9.02
C TYR A 216 -3.80 -21.22 9.16
N GLU A 217 -3.36 -22.22 8.39
CA GLU A 217 -3.84 -23.61 8.52
C GLU A 217 -3.39 -24.26 9.85
N ASN A 218 -2.24 -23.87 10.39
CA ASN A 218 -1.71 -24.40 11.65
C ASN A 218 -2.19 -23.66 12.91
N ILE A 219 -3.05 -22.64 12.76
CA ILE A 219 -3.64 -21.96 13.91
C ILE A 219 -4.83 -22.79 14.41
N ASP A 220 -4.69 -23.38 15.60
CA ASP A 220 -5.82 -23.98 16.31
C ASP A 220 -6.67 -22.86 16.93
N PHE A 221 -7.98 -22.90 16.66
CA PHE A 221 -8.98 -21.97 17.19
C PHE A 221 -9.86 -22.67 18.22
#